data_AF-A0A6I9NAB3-F1
#
_entry.id   AF-A0A6I9NAB3-F1
#
_cell.length_a   1.000
_cell.length_b   1.000
_cell.length_c   1.000
_cell.angle_alpha   90.00
_cell.angle_beta   90.00
_cell.angle_gamma   90.00
#
_symmetry.space_group_name_H-M   'P 1'
#
loop_
_entity.id
_entity.type
_entity.pdbx_description
1 polymer ?
#
loop_
_entity_poly.entity_id
_entity_poly.type
_entity_poly.pdbx_seq_one_letter_code
_entity_poly.pdbx_strand_id
1 'polypeptide(L)'
;MRVYDATTSTLTIGWDHAEGPVRQYKIFYAPLTGDPITEFTTVPGNRNNAQLQNLLADTPYNITVQAIYGEGPGGSLNGNGRTLGMLSPRNLRVSDEWYTRFRVAWDPVQAPVQGYRITYNPA
;
A
#
# COMPACT_ATOMS: atom_id res chain seq x y z
N MET A 1 -0.34 14.19 9.35
CA MET A 1 -0.15 13.21 8.25
C MET A 1 -1.31 12.24 8.23
N ARG A 2 -1.74 11.80 7.06
CA ARG A 2 -2.82 10.83 6.84
C ARG A 2 -2.30 9.71 5.93
N VAL A 3 -2.66 8.47 6.23
CA VAL A 3 -2.35 7.29 5.41
C VAL A 3 -3.67 6.62 5.04
N TYR A 4 -3.88 6.33 3.76
CA TYR A 4 -5.14 5.83 3.22
C TYR A 4 -4.92 5.00 1.94
N ASP A 5 -5.98 4.41 1.40
CA ASP A 5 -5.97 3.54 0.21
C ASP A 5 -4.88 2.45 0.28
N ALA A 6 -4.76 1.80 1.43
CA ALA A 6 -3.81 0.71 1.62
C ALA A 6 -4.20 -0.49 0.75
N THR A 7 -3.22 -1.03 0.02
CA THR A 7 -3.35 -2.30 -0.69
C THR A 7 -2.37 -3.32 -0.10
N THR A 8 -2.23 -4.48 -0.74
CA THR A 8 -1.23 -5.48 -0.35
C THR A 8 0.21 -5.04 -0.62
N SER A 9 0.44 -4.05 -1.47
CA SER A 9 1.79 -3.61 -1.84
C SER A 9 1.94 -2.09 -2.00
N THR A 10 0.92 -1.31 -1.68
CA THR A 10 0.94 0.14 -1.79
C THR A 10 0.29 0.83 -0.59
N LEU A 11 0.77 2.04 -0.29
CA LEU A 11 0.18 2.95 0.69
C LEU A 11 0.10 4.34 0.08
N THR A 12 -1.05 4.99 0.16
CA THR A 12 -1.18 6.39 -0.22
C THR A 12 -1.07 7.25 1.03
N ILE A 13 -0.24 8.28 0.95
CA ILE A 13 -0.02 9.22 2.06
C ILE A 13 -0.36 10.63 1.64
N GLY A 14 -0.93 11.39 2.57
CA GLY A 14 -1.25 12.81 2.42
C GLY A 14 -0.80 13.60 3.64
N TRP A 15 -0.32 14.81 3.44
CA TRP A 15 0.13 15.71 4.49
C TRP A 15 -0.29 17.16 4.20
N ASP A 16 -0.15 18.02 5.21
CA ASP A 16 -0.34 19.45 5.05
C ASP A 16 1.01 20.08 4.67
N HIS A 17 1.00 21.08 3.80
CA HIS A 17 2.22 21.73 3.36
C HIS A 17 2.95 22.38 4.53
N ALA A 18 4.27 22.25 4.56
CA ALA A 18 5.11 22.97 5.51
C ALA A 18 5.15 24.47 5.16
N GLU A 19 5.37 25.32 6.16
CA GLU A 19 5.42 26.77 5.97
C GLU A 19 6.61 27.18 5.10
N GLY A 20 6.41 28.21 4.26
CA GLY A 20 7.45 28.77 3.39
C GLY A 20 7.65 28.04 2.05
N PRO A 21 8.67 28.44 1.26
CA PRO A 21 8.87 27.95 -0.10
C PRO A 21 9.57 26.59 -0.14
N VAL A 22 8.80 25.51 0.06
CA VAL A 22 9.31 24.13 -0.07
C VAL A 22 9.68 23.82 -1.51
N ARG A 23 10.89 23.30 -1.76
CA ARG A 23 11.33 22.86 -3.09
C ARG A 23 10.87 21.45 -3.40
N GLN A 24 10.97 20.55 -2.43
CA GLN A 24 10.59 19.14 -2.57
C GLN A 24 10.28 18.54 -1.20
N TYR A 25 9.51 17.46 -1.19
CA TYR A 25 9.35 16.59 -0.03
C TYR A 25 10.11 15.29 -0.27
N LYS A 26 10.89 14.88 0.72
CA LYS A 26 11.55 13.57 0.75
C LYS A 26 10.80 12.67 1.72
N ILE A 27 10.29 11.55 1.22
CA ILE A 27 9.49 10.61 1.98
C ILE A 27 10.34 9.38 2.22
N PHE A 28 10.63 9.10 3.48
CA PHE A 28 11.32 7.89 3.92
C PHE A 28 10.29 6.90 4.43
N TYR A 29 10.49 5.61 4.15
CA TYR A 29 9.62 4.57 4.67
C TYR A 29 10.43 3.30 4.95
N ALA A 30 10.11 2.65 6.06
CA ALA A 30 10.76 1.41 6.48
C ALA A 30 9.73 0.48 7.14
N PRO A 31 9.81 -0.85 6.94
CA PRO A 31 9.04 -1.80 7.73
C PRO A 31 9.33 -1.61 9.23
N LEU A 32 8.33 -1.85 10.09
CA LEU A 32 8.49 -1.88 11.54
C LEU A 32 8.86 -3.27 12.07
N THR A 33 8.97 -4.25 11.19
CA THR A 33 9.22 -5.66 11.50
C THR A 33 10.34 -6.21 10.63
N GLY A 34 11.10 -7.17 11.14
CA GLY A 34 12.24 -7.77 10.43
C GLY A 34 13.48 -6.89 10.46
N ASP A 35 14.27 -6.92 9.37
CA ASP A 35 15.42 -6.03 9.14
C ASP A 35 14.97 -4.79 8.35
N PRO A 36 14.74 -3.64 9.02
CA PRO A 36 14.12 -2.49 8.38
C PRO A 36 15.09 -1.79 7.42
N ILE A 37 14.92 -2.07 6.12
CA ILE A 37 15.58 -1.30 5.06
C ILE A 37 14.76 -0.02 4.86
N THR A 38 15.40 1.13 5.09
CA THR A 38 14.77 2.43 4.83
C THR A 38 14.91 2.77 3.35
N GLU A 39 13.78 2.84 2.67
CA GLU A 39 13.68 3.34 1.32
C GLU A 39 13.22 4.81 1.33
N PHE A 40 13.38 5.50 0.20
CA PHE A 40 12.86 6.85 0.06
C PHE A 40 12.39 7.16 -1.35
N THR A 41 11.46 8.11 -1.44
CA THR A 41 11.01 8.72 -2.69
C THR A 41 10.92 10.22 -2.53
N THR A 42 10.89 10.97 -3.63
CA THR A 42 10.81 12.43 -3.63
C THR A 42 9.64 12.90 -4.49
N VAL A 43 8.98 13.96 -4.03
CA VAL A 43 7.95 14.66 -4.81
C VAL A 43 8.23 16.16 -4.84
N PRO A 44 7.80 16.87 -5.89
CA PRO A 44 7.92 18.32 -5.95
C PRO A 44 7.20 19.02 -4.78
N GLY A 45 7.69 20.19 -4.37
CA GLY A 45 7.17 20.92 -3.19
C GLY A 45 5.71 21.40 -3.31
N ASN A 46 5.15 21.41 -4.51
CA ASN A 46 3.73 21.71 -4.76
C ASN A 46 2.81 20.48 -4.59
N ARG A 47 3.35 19.29 -4.33
CA ARG A 47 2.58 18.09 -3.99
C ARG A 47 2.56 17.88 -2.48
N ASN A 48 1.42 17.42 -1.99
CA ASN A 48 1.20 17.07 -0.60
C ASN A 48 0.69 15.63 -0.42
N ASN A 49 0.80 14.82 -1.47
CA ASN A 49 0.49 13.39 -1.44
C ASN A 49 1.53 12.60 -2.23
N ALA A 50 1.64 11.32 -1.90
CA ALA A 50 2.47 10.36 -2.61
C ALA A 50 1.91 8.94 -2.44
N GLN A 51 2.13 8.09 -3.45
CA GLN A 51 1.84 6.67 -3.36
C GLN A 51 3.16 5.90 -3.23
N LEU A 52 3.33 5.19 -2.12
CA LEU A 52 4.41 4.26 -1.89
C LEU A 52 4.06 2.93 -2.57
N GLN A 53 5.00 2.33 -3.27
CA GLN A 53 4.80 1.12 -4.07
C GLN A 53 5.84 0.05 -3.68
N ASN A 54 5.64 -1.17 -4.17
CA ASN A 54 6.53 -2.31 -3.93
C ASN A 54 6.72 -2.65 -2.44
N LEU A 55 5.70 -2.39 -1.63
CA LEU A 55 5.70 -2.72 -0.20
C LEU A 55 5.39 -4.19 0.02
N LEU A 56 5.85 -4.73 1.15
CA LEU A 56 5.54 -6.06 1.63
C LEU A 56 4.09 -6.11 2.13
N ALA A 57 3.38 -7.20 1.88
CA ALA A 57 2.02 -7.41 2.34
C ALA A 57 1.96 -7.64 3.85
N ASP A 58 0.81 -7.30 4.46
CA ASP A 58 0.56 -7.39 5.91
C ASP A 58 1.64 -6.76 6.81
N THR A 59 2.33 -5.75 6.30
CA THR A 59 3.52 -5.20 6.96
C THR A 59 3.24 -3.80 7.46
N PRO A 60 3.46 -3.52 8.76
CA PRO A 60 3.41 -2.17 9.28
C PRO A 60 4.66 -1.39 8.87
N TYR A 61 4.48 -0.16 8.40
CA TYR A 61 5.53 0.75 7.94
C TYR A 61 5.56 2.02 8.79
N ASN A 62 6.77 2.48 9.12
CA ASN A 62 7.03 3.83 9.58
C ASN A 62 7.32 4.72 8.38
N ILE A 63 6.70 5.89 8.32
CA ILE A 63 6.79 6.81 7.19
C ILE A 63 7.12 8.21 7.71
N THR A 64 8.16 8.81 7.15
CA THR A 64 8.63 10.14 7.51
C THR A 64 8.64 11.02 6.27
N VAL A 65 7.89 12.11 6.28
CA VAL A 65 7.91 13.15 5.24
C VAL A 65 8.76 14.31 5.73
N GLN A 66 9.83 14.65 5.01
CA GLN A 66 10.70 15.77 5.32
C GLN A 66 10.59 16.84 4.23
N ALA A 67 10.33 18.09 4.63
CA ALA A 67 10.37 19.23 3.71
C ALA A 67 11.82 19.61 3.41
N ILE A 68 12.12 19.88 2.15
CA ILE A 68 13.43 20.34 1.70
C ILE A 68 13.29 21.73 1.07
N TYR A 69 14.00 22.69 1.64
CA TYR A 69 14.05 24.09 1.24
C TYR A 69 15.32 24.38 0.44
N GLY A 70 15.45 25.60 -0.07
CA GLY A 70 16.69 26.04 -0.74
C GLY A 70 17.91 26.06 0.20
N GLU A 71 17.68 26.30 1.48
CA GLU A 71 18.73 26.41 2.51
C GLU A 71 19.06 25.07 3.17
N GLY A 72 18.24 24.03 2.95
CA GLY A 72 18.47 22.69 3.50
C GLY A 72 17.19 21.96 3.90
N PRO A 73 17.32 20.82 4.62
CA PRO A 73 16.18 20.10 5.18
C PRO A 73 15.51 20.91 6.28
N GLY A 74 14.18 20.96 6.26
CA GLY A 74 13.37 21.57 7.32
C GLY A 74 12.61 20.52 8.13
N GLY A 75 11.42 20.92 8.59
CA GLY A 75 10.57 20.09 9.44
C GLY A 75 10.19 18.75 8.81
N SER A 76 9.95 17.76 9.68
CA SER A 76 9.50 16.45 9.29
C SER A 76 8.20 16.06 10.00
N LEU A 77 7.40 15.25 9.31
CA LEU A 77 6.18 14.66 9.82
C LEU A 77 6.35 13.14 9.81
N ASN A 78 6.00 12.49 10.91
CA ASN A 78 5.97 11.04 11.00
C ASN A 78 4.52 10.54 10.94
N GLY A 79 4.34 9.37 10.36
CA GLY A 79 3.08 8.65 10.34
C GLY A 79 3.32 7.18 10.11
N ASN A 80 2.34 6.37 10.49
CA ASN A 80 2.43 4.93 10.40
C ASN A 80 1.31 4.44 9.48
N GLY A 81 1.63 3.43 8.66
CA GLY A 81 0.68 2.77 7.79
C GLY A 81 0.86 1.26 7.87
N ARG A 82 -0.15 0.48 7.51
CA ARG A 82 -0.02 -0.97 7.37
C ARG A 82 -0.61 -1.39 6.04
N THR A 83 0.17 -2.12 5.24
CA THR A 83 -0.34 -2.76 4.03
C THR A 83 -1.33 -3.86 4.40
N LEU A 84 -2.28 -4.13 3.53
CA LEU A 84 -3.23 -5.21 3.74
C LEU A 84 -2.52 -6.56 3.58
N GLY A 85 -2.95 -7.56 4.34
CA GLY A 85 -2.52 -8.93 4.07
C GLY A 85 -3.10 -9.45 2.76
N MET A 86 -2.49 -10.51 2.21
CA MET A 86 -3.11 -11.27 1.12
C MET A 86 -4.43 -11.84 1.62
N LEU A 87 -5.51 -11.14 1.28
CA LEU A 87 -6.85 -11.59 1.57
C LEU A 87 -7.17 -12.73 0.62
N SER A 88 -7.43 -13.91 1.18
CA SER A 88 -7.94 -15.03 0.41
C SER A 88 -9.41 -14.81 0.07
N PRO A 89 -9.87 -15.19 -1.14
CA PRO A 89 -11.28 -15.31 -1.43
C PRO A 89 -11.98 -16.16 -0.37
N ARG A 90 -13.17 -15.77 0.04
CA ARG A 90 -13.94 -16.49 1.05
C ARG A 90 -15.23 -17.03 0.44
N ASN A 91 -15.84 -17.98 1.14
CA ASN A 91 -17.14 -18.55 0.79
C ASN A 91 -17.16 -19.11 -0.63
N LEU A 92 -16.26 -20.06 -0.90
CA LEU A 92 -16.28 -20.81 -2.15
C LEU A 92 -17.61 -21.58 -2.25
N ARG A 93 -18.34 -21.34 -3.32
CA ARG A 93 -19.63 -21.96 -3.62
C ARG A 93 -19.53 -22.68 -4.95
N VAL A 94 -19.95 -23.94 -4.97
CA VAL A 94 -20.12 -24.72 -6.19
C VAL A 94 -21.61 -24.81 -6.48
N SER A 95 -21.99 -24.64 -7.74
CA SER A 95 -23.38 -24.65 -8.21
C SER A 95 -23.43 -25.16 -9.65
N ASP A 96 -24.63 -25.38 -10.18
CA ASP A 96 -24.86 -25.81 -11.57
C ASP A 96 -24.01 -27.04 -11.96
N GLU A 97 -23.99 -28.05 -11.08
CA GLU A 97 -23.19 -29.27 -11.26
C GLU A 97 -23.81 -30.18 -12.33
N TRP A 98 -22.99 -30.52 -13.32
CA TRP A 98 -23.28 -31.49 -14.37
C TRP A 98 -22.07 -32.41 -14.58
N TYR A 99 -22.25 -33.47 -15.37
CA TYR A 99 -21.20 -34.45 -15.66
C TYR A 99 -19.88 -33.86 -16.21
N THR A 100 -19.91 -32.69 -16.85
CA THR A 100 -18.73 -32.06 -17.48
C THR A 100 -18.52 -30.59 -17.11
N ARG A 101 -19.36 -30.03 -16.24
CA ARG A 101 -19.27 -28.61 -15.85
C ARG A 101 -19.80 -28.39 -14.45
N PHE A 102 -19.24 -27.39 -13.81
CA PHE A 102 -19.76 -26.83 -12.57
C PHE A 102 -19.42 -25.34 -12.58
N ARG A 103 -20.19 -24.56 -11.84
CA ARG A 103 -19.95 -23.13 -11.64
C ARG A 103 -19.35 -22.91 -10.27
N VAL A 104 -18.30 -22.10 -10.23
CA VAL A 104 -17.63 -21.68 -8.99
C VAL A 104 -17.85 -20.18 -8.78
N ALA A 105 -18.23 -19.81 -7.56
CA ALA A 105 -18.33 -18.42 -7.12
C ALA A 105 -17.69 -18.25 -5.73
N TRP A 106 -17.22 -17.05 -5.42
CA TRP A 106 -16.67 -16.68 -4.11
C TRP A 106 -16.95 -15.20 -3.82
N ASP A 107 -16.82 -14.81 -2.56
CA ASP A 107 -16.90 -13.41 -2.18
C ASP A 107 -15.57 -12.71 -2.52
N PRO A 108 -15.59 -11.55 -3.22
CA PRO A 108 -14.38 -10.88 -3.67
C PRO A 108 -13.60 -10.29 -2.50
N VAL A 109 -12.31 -10.16 -2.72
CA VAL A 109 -11.38 -9.49 -1.82
C VAL A 109 -11.60 -7.98 -1.91
N GLN A 110 -11.66 -7.27 -0.77
CA GLN A 110 -11.87 -5.82 -0.78
C GLN A 110 -10.65 -5.01 -1.27
N ALA A 111 -9.47 -5.62 -1.27
CA ALA A 111 -8.28 -5.03 -1.88
C ALA A 111 -8.30 -5.22 -3.41
N PRO A 112 -7.75 -4.28 -4.20
CA PRO A 112 -7.57 -4.46 -5.63
C PRO A 112 -6.72 -5.71 -5.91
N VAL A 113 -7.25 -6.63 -6.72
CA VAL A 113 -6.53 -7.81 -7.18
C VAL A 113 -6.43 -7.81 -8.70
N GLN A 114 -5.33 -8.32 -9.25
CA GLN A 114 -5.16 -8.47 -10.70
C GLN A 114 -5.95 -9.66 -11.27
N GLY A 115 -6.30 -10.62 -10.42
CA GLY A 115 -7.08 -11.79 -10.79
C GLY A 115 -7.06 -12.87 -9.71
N TYR A 116 -7.82 -13.93 -9.94
CA TYR A 116 -7.87 -15.10 -9.09
C TYR A 116 -7.32 -16.30 -9.85
N ARG A 117 -6.47 -17.11 -9.21
CA ARG A 117 -6.00 -18.38 -9.76
C ARG A 117 -6.91 -19.50 -9.26
N ILE A 118 -7.55 -20.20 -10.19
CA ILE A 118 -8.39 -21.37 -9.90
C ILE A 118 -7.58 -22.63 -10.23
N THR A 119 -7.48 -23.54 -9.27
CA THR A 119 -6.87 -24.86 -9.45
C THR A 119 -7.90 -25.92 -9.09
N TYR A 120 -8.15 -26.85 -10.00
CA TYR A 120 -8.96 -28.05 -9.77
C TYR A 120 -8.11 -29.28 -10.07
N ASN A 121 -8.32 -30.36 -9.31
CA ASN A 121 -7.66 -31.64 -9.56
C ASN A 121 -8.75 -32.71 -9.68
N PRO A 122 -8.93 -33.33 -10.86
CA PRO A 122 -9.78 -34.52 -10.98
C PRO A 122 -9.26 -35.61 -10.04
N ALA A 123 -10.18 -36.34 -9.41
CA ALA A 123 -9.85 -37.51 -8.60
C ALA A 123 -9.53 -38.72 -9.50
#